data_AF-A0A1F9XCJ5-F1
#
_entry.id   AF-A0A1F9XCJ5-F1
#
_cell.length_a   1.000
_cell.length_b   1.000
_cell.length_c   1.000
_cell.angle_alpha   90.00
_cell.angle_beta   90.00
_cell.angle_gamma   90.00
#
_symmetry.space_group_name_H-M   'P 1'
#
loop_
_entity.id
_entity.type
_entity.pdbx_description
1 polymer ?
#
loop_
_entity_poly.entity_id
_entity_poly.type
_entity_poly.pdbx_seq_one_letter_code
_entity_poly.pdbx_strand_id
1 'polypeptide(L)'
;MKNICIIGSGYVGLVSGACFAELGNKVVLIDNDEKKIAMLKKGKIPIYEPGLDKLLEKNKKLISFSSNIKEGIQNSDIIFICVGTPPHEDGSADLSNVERVATEVARNLNGYKLVVDKSTVPVETGEWVKTTIERNSSKKAGVAFDVASNPEFLREGTAIHDFLNPDRIVIGVSSFKAQKFLTDIYNNNQIGKEIESYRDQCLVLSYPQRQIIDIKTGEKKRAVIPEGLSGCGVWHIPNIFVENIDNAIANLAGIVIRQDEFTKRYIIATRIHIVSEILRLSFDLNLKPSMISRRNGIKANIL
;
A
#
# COMPACT_ATOMS: atom_id res chain seq x y z
N MET A 1 12.21 16.39 8.56
CA MET A 1 13.09 15.23 8.75
C MET A 1 12.47 14.28 9.77
N LYS A 2 12.25 13.01 9.39
CA LYS A 2 11.81 11.91 10.26
C LYS A 2 12.83 10.78 10.28
N ASN A 3 12.77 9.91 11.28
CA ASN A 3 13.49 8.64 11.30
C ASN A 3 12.58 7.53 10.76
N ILE A 4 13.02 6.83 9.71
CA ILE A 4 12.24 5.83 8.98
C ILE A 4 12.97 4.49 9.03
N CYS A 5 12.27 3.45 9.48
CA CYS A 5 12.70 2.07 9.35
C CYS A 5 12.01 1.46 8.12
N ILE A 6 12.78 0.85 7.21
CA ILE A 6 12.25 0.05 6.11
C ILE A 6 12.59 -1.40 6.38
N ILE A 7 11.58 -2.27 6.54
CA ILE A 7 11.77 -3.70 6.79
C ILE A 7 11.54 -4.46 5.50
N GLY A 8 12.61 -5.07 4.98
CA GLY A 8 12.69 -5.70 3.66
C GLY A 8 13.58 -4.89 2.73
N SER A 9 14.67 -5.50 2.26
CA SER A 9 15.64 -4.90 1.32
C SER A 9 15.49 -5.41 -0.12
N GLY A 10 14.29 -5.90 -0.48
CA GLY A 10 13.92 -6.21 -1.85
C GLY A 10 13.73 -4.94 -2.70
N TYR A 11 13.24 -5.10 -3.92
CA TYR A 11 13.07 -4.00 -4.88
C TYR A 11 12.32 -2.79 -4.30
N VAL A 12 11.11 -3.02 -3.78
CA VAL A 12 10.26 -1.98 -3.18
C VAL A 12 10.94 -1.27 -2.01
N GLY A 13 11.48 -2.04 -1.06
CA GLY A 13 12.04 -1.48 0.17
C GLY A 13 13.35 -0.72 -0.08
N LEU A 14 14.26 -1.27 -0.89
CA LEU A 14 15.54 -0.63 -1.15
C LEU A 14 15.38 0.68 -1.95
N VAL A 15 14.54 0.68 -2.98
CA VAL A 15 14.25 1.91 -3.75
C VAL A 15 13.53 2.95 -2.88
N SER A 16 12.49 2.55 -2.15
CA SER A 16 11.76 3.46 -1.26
C SER A 16 12.68 4.07 -0.20
N GLY A 17 13.54 3.26 0.42
CA GLY A 17 14.49 3.73 1.42
C GLY A 17 15.50 4.74 0.87
N ALA A 18 16.07 4.46 -0.31
CA ALA A 18 16.98 5.38 -0.99
C ALA A 18 16.29 6.71 -1.35
N CYS A 19 15.06 6.66 -1.87
CA CYS A 19 14.30 7.85 -2.22
C CYS A 19 13.84 8.64 -0.98
N PHE A 20 13.44 7.99 0.11
CA PHE A 20 13.13 8.72 1.35
C PHE A 20 14.35 9.42 1.96
N ALA A 21 15.55 8.82 1.82
CA ALA A 21 16.79 9.46 2.20
C ALA A 21 17.11 10.68 1.32
N GLU A 22 16.88 10.57 0.00
CA GLU A 22 16.97 11.68 -0.95
C GLU A 22 16.00 12.83 -0.62
N LEU A 23 14.82 12.53 -0.07
CA LEU A 23 13.86 13.51 0.45
C LEU A 23 14.26 14.12 1.82
N GLY A 24 15.45 13.78 2.34
CA GLY A 24 16.04 14.36 3.55
C GLY A 24 15.64 13.68 4.85
N ASN A 25 15.16 12.43 4.81
CA ASN A 25 14.86 11.65 6.00
C ASN A 25 16.05 10.77 6.41
N LYS A 26 16.14 10.42 7.69
CA LYS A 26 17.09 9.41 8.16
C LYS A 26 16.45 8.03 8.03
N VAL A 27 17.08 7.14 7.29
CA VAL A 27 16.55 5.84 6.92
C VAL A 27 17.46 4.72 7.43
N VAL A 28 16.86 3.70 8.02
CA VAL A 28 17.51 2.42 8.29
C VAL A 28 16.78 1.31 7.55
N LEU A 29 17.49 0.58 6.70
CA LEU A 29 17.01 -0.61 6.01
C LEU A 29 17.35 -1.85 6.82
N ILE A 30 16.32 -2.62 7.15
CA ILE A 30 16.39 -3.85 7.93
C ILE A 30 16.08 -5.04 7.03
N ASP A 31 16.92 -6.07 7.07
CA ASP A 31 16.66 -7.36 6.42
C ASP A 31 17.25 -8.48 7.29
N ASN A 32 16.59 -9.63 7.32
CA ASN A 32 17.07 -10.79 8.05
C ASN A 32 18.18 -11.56 7.29
N ASP A 33 18.36 -11.29 6.00
CA ASP A 33 19.48 -11.83 5.24
C ASP A 33 20.75 -11.01 5.49
N GLU A 34 21.58 -11.54 6.40
CA GLU A 34 22.87 -10.93 6.76
C GLU A 34 23.82 -10.79 5.57
N LYS A 35 23.74 -11.67 4.56
CA LYS A 35 24.58 -11.58 3.35
C LYS A 35 24.17 -10.37 2.52
N LYS A 36 22.86 -10.16 2.31
CA LYS A 36 22.33 -8.96 1.65
C LYS A 36 22.75 -7.69 2.39
N ILE A 37 22.62 -7.67 3.72
CA ILE A 37 23.05 -6.52 4.54
C ILE A 37 24.56 -6.27 4.42
N ALA A 38 25.40 -7.32 4.47
CA ALA A 38 26.84 -7.18 4.31
C ALA A 38 27.25 -6.68 2.92
N MET A 39 26.50 -7.04 1.87
CA MET A 39 26.68 -6.51 0.52
C MET A 39 26.33 -5.02 0.46
N LEU A 40 25.15 -4.63 0.96
CA LEU A 40 24.69 -3.24 0.97
C LEU A 40 25.63 -2.32 1.75
N LYS A 41 26.14 -2.76 2.91
CA LYS A 41 27.16 -2.03 3.68
C LYS A 41 28.47 -1.79 2.91
N LYS A 42 28.76 -2.61 1.90
CA LYS A 42 29.93 -2.47 1.00
C LYS A 42 29.59 -1.72 -0.29
N GLY A 43 28.42 -1.10 -0.38
CA GLY A 43 27.93 -0.42 -1.59
C GLY A 43 27.53 -1.36 -2.72
N LYS A 44 27.39 -2.67 -2.47
CA LYS A 44 26.94 -3.66 -3.47
C LYS A 44 25.43 -3.81 -3.41
N ILE A 45 24.76 -3.57 -4.53
CA ILE A 45 23.30 -3.59 -4.63
C ILE A 45 22.83 -4.98 -5.11
N PRO A 46 21.89 -5.64 -4.42
CA PRO A 46 21.42 -6.99 -4.75
C PRO A 46 20.32 -7.04 -5.82
N ILE A 47 19.94 -5.89 -6.39
CA ILE A 47 18.92 -5.72 -7.43
C ILE A 47 19.47 -4.86 -8.57
N TYR A 48 18.83 -4.95 -9.73
CA TYR A 48 19.10 -4.03 -10.84
C TYR A 48 18.07 -2.90 -10.83
N GLU A 49 18.53 -1.67 -10.60
CA GLU A 49 17.73 -0.46 -10.79
C GLU A 49 18.65 0.69 -11.25
N PRO A 50 18.43 1.28 -12.44
CA PRO A 50 19.30 2.32 -12.97
C PRO A 50 19.43 3.54 -12.03
N GLY A 51 20.66 3.86 -11.63
CA GLY A 51 20.99 5.03 -10.82
C GLY A 51 20.86 4.83 -9.30
N LEU A 52 20.46 3.65 -8.83
CA LEU A 52 20.33 3.36 -7.40
C LEU A 52 21.68 3.41 -6.66
N ASP A 53 22.76 2.99 -7.30
CA ASP A 53 24.14 3.10 -6.83
C ASP A 53 24.53 4.53 -6.50
N LYS A 54 24.30 5.45 -7.45
CA LYS A 54 24.57 6.87 -7.29
C LYS A 54 23.69 7.49 -6.21
N LEU A 55 22.41 7.09 -6.15
CA LEU A 55 21.47 7.59 -5.15
C LEU A 55 21.85 7.17 -3.73
N LEU A 56 22.28 5.92 -3.55
CA LEU A 56 22.75 5.41 -2.25
C LEU A 56 24.07 6.07 -1.84
N GLU A 57 25.03 6.22 -2.75
CA GLU A 57 26.31 6.88 -2.45
C GLU A 57 26.10 8.34 -2.05
N LYS A 58 25.24 9.07 -2.79
CA LYS A 58 24.85 10.45 -2.46
C LYS A 58 24.26 10.56 -1.04
N ASN A 59 23.44 9.59 -0.65
CA ASN A 59 22.68 9.61 0.59
C ASN A 59 23.31 8.77 1.73
N LYS A 60 24.58 8.37 1.62
CA LYS A 60 25.25 7.49 2.60
C LYS A 60 25.27 7.96 4.06
N LYS A 61 25.05 9.26 4.30
CA LYS A 61 24.94 9.85 5.65
C LYS A 61 23.51 9.77 6.22
N LEU A 62 22.53 9.54 5.36
CA LEU A 62 21.11 9.50 5.69
C LEU A 62 20.55 8.08 5.63
N ILE A 63 21.17 7.15 4.91
CA ILE A 63 20.75 5.76 4.84
C ILE A 63 21.77 4.82 5.48
N SER A 64 21.29 3.88 6.30
CA SER A 64 22.10 2.80 6.88
C SER A 64 21.41 1.45 6.72
N PHE A 65 22.17 0.36 6.90
CA PHE A 65 21.69 -1.01 6.72
C PHE A 65 21.99 -1.83 7.97
N SER A 66 21.05 -2.64 8.44
CA SER A 66 21.23 -3.48 9.63
C SER A 66 20.40 -4.77 9.55
N SER A 67 20.81 -5.81 10.27
CA SER A 67 19.99 -7.00 10.53
C SER A 67 19.27 -6.92 11.88
N ASN A 68 19.51 -5.87 12.67
CA ASN A 68 18.92 -5.68 14.00
C ASN A 68 17.56 -4.97 13.90
N ILE A 69 16.50 -5.78 13.78
CA ILE A 69 15.12 -5.27 13.67
C ILE A 69 14.67 -4.46 14.90
N LYS A 70 15.09 -4.87 16.11
CA LYS A 70 14.77 -4.18 17.36
C LYS A 70 15.29 -2.75 17.34
N GLU A 71 16.55 -2.56 16.99
CA GLU A 71 17.16 -1.23 16.90
C GLU A 71 16.49 -0.37 15.84
N GLY A 72 16.19 -0.94 14.67
CA GLY A 72 15.48 -0.25 13.60
C GLY A 72 14.10 0.26 14.02
N ILE A 73 13.31 -0.59 14.69
CA ILE A 73 12.00 -0.22 15.26
C ILE A 73 12.17 0.85 16.34
N GLN A 74 13.08 0.64 17.28
CA GLN A 74 13.15 1.46 18.47
C GLN A 74 13.57 2.91 18.20
N ASN A 75 14.43 3.09 17.19
CA ASN A 75 14.99 4.40 16.82
C ASN A 75 14.22 5.14 15.72
N SER A 76 13.09 4.60 15.24
CA SER A 76 12.33 5.17 14.12
C SER A 76 10.96 5.69 14.55
N ASP A 77 10.47 6.72 13.86
CA ASP A 77 9.12 7.27 14.03
C ASP A 77 8.10 6.50 13.17
N ILE A 78 8.54 6.09 11.97
CA ILE A 78 7.73 5.43 10.95
C ILE A 78 8.42 4.12 10.56
N ILE A 79 7.65 3.04 10.46
CA ILE A 79 8.13 1.69 10.15
C ILE A 79 7.37 1.20 8.92
N PHE A 80 8.06 1.09 7.78
CA PHE A 80 7.48 0.51 6.57
C PHE A 80 7.72 -1.00 6.54
N ILE A 81 6.66 -1.75 6.26
CA ILE A 81 6.70 -3.17 5.95
C ILE A 81 6.76 -3.30 4.42
N CYS A 82 7.91 -3.74 3.92
CA CYS A 82 8.22 -3.91 2.50
C CYS A 82 8.74 -5.33 2.20
N VAL A 83 8.22 -6.32 2.91
CA VAL A 83 8.57 -7.74 2.74
C VAL A 83 7.76 -8.37 1.60
N GLY A 84 8.32 -9.39 0.97
CA GLY A 84 7.65 -10.11 -0.11
C GLY A 84 6.44 -10.92 0.39
N THR A 85 5.41 -10.94 -0.46
CA THR A 85 4.14 -11.66 -0.27
C THR A 85 3.92 -12.62 -1.45
N PRO A 86 4.74 -13.68 -1.56
CA PRO A 86 4.67 -14.60 -2.69
C PRO A 86 3.27 -15.26 -2.74
N PRO A 87 2.77 -15.62 -3.94
CA PRO A 87 1.50 -16.32 -4.04
C PRO A 87 1.64 -17.77 -3.55
N HIS A 88 0.61 -18.27 -2.86
CA HIS A 88 0.36 -19.69 -2.64
C HIS A 88 -0.06 -20.40 -3.94
N GLU A 89 -0.14 -21.73 -3.92
CA GLU A 89 -0.55 -22.54 -5.07
C GLU A 89 -1.96 -22.17 -5.60
N ASP A 90 -2.85 -21.71 -4.72
CA ASP A 90 -4.20 -21.26 -5.07
C ASP A 90 -4.27 -19.80 -5.57
N GLY A 91 -3.12 -19.11 -5.62
CA GLY A 91 -2.99 -17.72 -6.04
C GLY A 91 -3.26 -16.68 -4.94
N SER A 92 -3.62 -17.10 -3.72
CA SER A 92 -3.72 -16.19 -2.58
C SER A 92 -2.34 -15.72 -2.13
N ALA A 93 -2.23 -14.53 -1.52
CA ALA A 93 -0.94 -14.02 -1.07
C ALA A 93 -0.51 -14.67 0.25
N ASP A 94 0.74 -15.13 0.33
CA ASP A 94 1.36 -15.54 1.58
C ASP A 94 1.75 -14.31 2.40
N LEU A 95 1.07 -14.14 3.53
CA LEU A 95 1.28 -13.01 4.41
C LEU A 95 2.12 -13.34 5.66
N SER A 96 2.70 -14.53 5.73
CA SER A 96 3.51 -14.98 6.89
C SER A 96 4.67 -14.03 7.21
N ASN A 97 5.30 -13.43 6.19
CA ASN A 97 6.36 -12.45 6.38
C ASN A 97 5.84 -11.15 7.00
N VAL A 98 4.66 -10.68 6.56
CA VAL A 98 4.01 -9.47 7.10
C VAL A 98 3.64 -9.68 8.56
N GLU A 99 3.02 -10.83 8.88
CA GLU A 99 2.66 -11.18 10.27
C GLU A 99 3.88 -11.30 11.18
N ARG A 100 4.97 -11.90 10.70
CA ARG A 100 6.22 -12.01 11.45
C ARG A 100 6.79 -10.64 11.78
N VAL A 101 6.81 -9.73 10.80
CA VAL A 101 7.26 -8.34 11.02
C VAL A 101 6.34 -7.61 11.99
N ALA A 102 5.02 -7.71 11.84
CA ALA A 102 4.05 -7.12 12.77
C ALA A 102 4.25 -7.62 14.21
N THR A 103 4.55 -8.90 14.39
CA THR A 103 4.87 -9.49 15.69
C THR A 103 6.16 -8.92 16.28
N GLU A 104 7.20 -8.76 15.47
CA GLU A 104 8.46 -8.14 15.90
C GLU A 104 8.28 -6.66 16.25
N VAL A 105 7.44 -5.92 15.51
CA VAL A 105 7.03 -4.56 15.89
C VAL A 105 6.39 -4.59 17.27
N ALA A 106 5.39 -5.44 17.51
CA ALA A 106 4.68 -5.55 18.78
C ALA A 106 5.61 -5.76 19.99
N ARG A 107 6.63 -6.61 19.82
CA ARG A 107 7.62 -6.94 20.87
C ARG A 107 8.59 -5.80 21.17
N ASN A 108 8.80 -4.90 20.22
CA ASN A 108 9.84 -3.87 20.30
C ASN A 108 9.28 -2.43 20.34
N LEU A 109 7.96 -2.25 20.40
CA LEU A 109 7.31 -0.94 20.51
C LEU A 109 7.87 -0.11 21.68
N ASN A 110 8.23 1.14 21.40
CA ASN A 110 8.66 2.14 22.39
C ASN A 110 8.22 3.55 21.97
N GLY A 111 7.39 4.21 22.77
CA GLY A 111 6.81 5.50 22.35
C GLY A 111 6.00 5.39 21.05
N TYR A 112 5.40 6.49 20.60
CA TYR A 112 4.50 6.40 19.45
C TYR A 112 5.20 5.97 18.17
N LYS A 113 4.61 5.00 17.45
CA LYS A 113 5.08 4.53 16.13
C LYS A 113 3.95 4.58 15.10
N LEU A 114 4.29 4.90 13.85
CA LEU A 114 3.41 4.67 12.71
C LEU A 114 3.92 3.47 11.91
N VAL A 115 3.11 2.41 11.81
CA VAL A 115 3.42 1.22 11.02
C VAL A 115 2.72 1.33 9.66
N VAL A 116 3.46 1.12 8.58
CA VAL A 116 2.98 1.39 7.23
C VAL A 116 3.16 0.16 6.35
N ASP A 117 2.05 -0.42 5.91
CA ASP A 117 2.07 -1.50 4.94
C ASP A 117 2.29 -0.92 3.54
N LYS A 118 3.44 -1.25 2.95
CA LYS A 118 3.78 -0.92 1.56
C LYS A 118 3.93 -2.16 0.68
N SER A 119 4.08 -3.34 1.26
CA SER A 119 4.00 -4.62 0.55
C SER A 119 2.71 -4.75 -0.27
N THR A 120 2.78 -5.47 -1.39
CA THR A 120 1.60 -5.82 -2.19
C THR A 120 0.75 -6.84 -1.42
N VAL A 121 -0.27 -6.35 -0.73
CA VAL A 121 -1.08 -7.16 0.19
C VAL A 121 -2.56 -7.15 -0.21
N PRO A 122 -3.33 -8.20 0.11
CA PRO A 122 -4.78 -8.19 0.00
C PRO A 122 -5.42 -7.09 0.86
N VAL A 123 -6.67 -6.81 0.54
CA VAL A 123 -7.59 -6.00 1.36
C VAL A 123 -7.60 -6.50 2.80
N GLU A 124 -7.79 -5.58 3.75
CA GLU A 124 -7.91 -5.83 5.20
C GLU A 124 -6.60 -6.23 5.91
N THR A 125 -5.48 -6.36 5.17
CA THR A 125 -4.18 -6.67 5.77
C THR A 125 -3.76 -5.66 6.83
N GLY A 126 -4.03 -4.37 6.64
CA GLY A 126 -3.73 -3.35 7.66
C GLY A 126 -4.46 -3.55 8.99
N GLU A 127 -5.72 -4.01 8.96
CA GLU A 127 -6.46 -4.32 10.20
C GLU A 127 -5.91 -5.60 10.86
N TRP A 128 -5.48 -6.57 10.04
CA TRP A 128 -4.82 -7.76 10.55
C TRP A 128 -3.44 -7.45 11.15
N VAL A 129 -2.63 -6.59 10.54
CA VAL A 129 -1.37 -6.08 11.11
C VAL A 129 -1.62 -5.39 12.44
N LYS A 130 -2.62 -4.50 12.51
CA LYS A 130 -3.03 -3.84 13.75
C LYS A 130 -3.40 -4.86 14.82
N THR A 131 -4.28 -5.80 14.49
CA THR A 131 -4.73 -6.87 15.41
C THR A 131 -3.55 -7.72 15.90
N THR A 132 -2.62 -8.07 15.01
CA THR A 132 -1.41 -8.82 15.35
C THR A 132 -0.52 -8.05 16.31
N ILE A 133 -0.34 -6.74 16.09
CA ILE A 133 0.42 -5.88 17.00
C ILE A 133 -0.29 -5.80 18.36
N GLU A 134 -1.59 -5.53 18.40
CA GLU A 134 -2.36 -5.43 19.65
C GLU A 134 -2.26 -6.71 20.49
N ARG A 135 -2.43 -7.89 19.85
CA ARG A 135 -2.38 -9.20 20.51
C ARG A 135 -1.01 -9.56 21.06
N ASN A 136 0.06 -9.15 20.38
CA ASN A 136 1.43 -9.51 20.74
C ASN A 136 2.15 -8.41 21.54
N SER A 137 1.56 -7.21 21.63
CA SER A 137 2.09 -6.13 22.45
C SER A 137 1.85 -6.44 23.93
N SER A 138 2.85 -6.18 24.77
CA SER A 138 2.63 -6.32 26.21
C SER A 138 1.62 -5.27 26.68
N LYS A 139 0.58 -5.66 27.44
CA LYS A 139 -0.38 -4.71 28.06
C LYS A 139 0.32 -3.60 28.88
N LYS A 140 1.57 -3.84 29.32
CA LYS A 140 2.41 -2.89 30.04
C LYS A 140 2.99 -1.78 29.16
N ALA A 141 3.01 -1.94 27.84
CA ALA A 141 3.63 -0.96 26.96
C ALA A 141 2.87 0.37 27.00
N GLY A 142 1.54 0.38 27.04
CA GLY A 142 0.75 1.62 26.99
C GLY A 142 1.12 2.52 25.79
N VAL A 143 1.81 1.95 24.80
CA VAL A 143 2.42 2.67 23.69
C VAL A 143 1.37 2.78 22.59
N ALA A 144 0.96 4.01 22.29
CA ALA A 144 0.07 4.27 21.16
C ALA A 144 0.79 4.02 19.83
N PHE A 145 0.14 3.37 18.88
CA PHE A 145 0.61 3.24 17.51
C PHE A 145 -0.56 3.37 16.55
N ASP A 146 -0.26 3.69 15.29
CA ASP A 146 -1.22 3.65 14.19
C ASP A 146 -0.72 2.68 13.11
N VAL A 147 -1.66 2.12 12.34
CA VAL A 147 -1.36 1.37 11.12
C VAL A 147 -1.91 2.15 9.93
N ALA A 148 -1.11 2.24 8.87
CA ALA A 148 -1.46 2.88 7.62
C ALA A 148 -1.17 1.95 6.43
N SER A 149 -1.89 2.16 5.34
CA SER A 149 -1.58 1.58 4.05
C SER A 149 -0.96 2.64 3.16
N ASN A 150 0.17 2.33 2.53
CA ASN A 150 0.78 3.19 1.53
C ASN A 150 1.36 2.30 0.43
N PRO A 151 0.51 1.85 -0.51
CA PRO A 151 0.95 0.98 -1.58
C PRO A 151 2.00 1.64 -2.47
N GLU A 152 2.61 0.81 -3.29
CA GLU A 152 3.57 1.23 -4.30
C GLU A 152 3.03 0.94 -5.71
N PHE A 153 3.47 1.76 -6.66
CA PHE A 153 3.13 1.66 -8.08
C PHE A 153 4.40 1.73 -8.93
N LEU A 154 5.49 1.14 -8.43
CA LEU A 154 6.82 1.25 -9.02
C LEU A 154 6.97 0.23 -10.15
N ARG A 155 7.73 0.60 -11.18
CA ARG A 155 8.10 -0.33 -12.25
C ARG A 155 9.58 -0.67 -12.17
N GLU A 156 9.90 -1.94 -12.43
CA GLU A 156 11.29 -2.39 -12.54
C GLU A 156 12.03 -1.62 -13.64
N GLY A 157 13.17 -1.02 -13.31
CA GLY A 157 13.98 -0.23 -14.23
C GLY A 157 13.70 1.28 -14.23
N THR A 158 12.60 1.73 -13.63
CA THR A 158 12.22 3.16 -13.54
C THR A 158 11.69 3.56 -12.17
N ALA A 159 11.84 2.75 -11.13
CA ALA A 159 11.23 2.96 -9.83
C ALA A 159 11.75 4.21 -9.12
N ILE A 160 13.02 4.59 -9.29
CA ILE A 160 13.51 5.84 -8.70
C ILE A 160 12.73 7.04 -9.27
N HIS A 161 12.52 7.05 -10.58
CA HIS A 161 11.73 8.07 -11.24
C HIS A 161 10.26 8.01 -10.79
N ASP A 162 9.66 6.82 -10.79
CA ASP A 162 8.26 6.63 -10.40
C ASP A 162 8.00 7.04 -8.94
N PHE A 163 8.98 6.84 -8.05
CA PHE A 163 8.87 7.27 -6.64
C PHE A 163 9.05 8.78 -6.45
N LEU A 164 10.00 9.40 -7.16
CA LEU A 164 10.27 10.83 -7.03
C LEU A 164 9.31 11.70 -7.85
N ASN A 165 8.71 11.14 -8.90
CA ASN A 165 7.76 11.77 -9.80
C ASN A 165 6.46 10.94 -9.97
N PRO A 166 5.78 10.54 -8.88
CA PRO A 166 4.56 9.76 -9.00
C PRO A 166 3.42 10.61 -9.56
N ASP A 167 2.55 9.97 -10.34
CA ASP A 167 1.27 10.56 -10.76
C ASP A 167 0.40 10.91 -9.54
N ARG A 168 0.36 10.02 -8.55
CA ARG A 168 -0.32 10.22 -7.25
C ARG A 168 0.35 9.41 -6.15
N ILE A 169 0.17 9.83 -4.90
CA ILE A 169 0.57 9.08 -3.71
C ILE A 169 -0.69 8.73 -2.94
N VAL A 170 -0.93 7.43 -2.74
CA VAL A 170 -2.12 6.96 -2.04
C VAL A 170 -1.77 6.58 -0.61
N ILE A 171 -2.52 7.13 0.34
CA ILE A 171 -2.34 6.89 1.78
C ILE A 171 -3.70 6.56 2.42
N GLY A 172 -3.80 5.36 3.00
CA GLY A 172 -4.92 4.95 3.85
C GLY A 172 -4.55 5.07 5.32
N VAL A 173 -5.28 5.89 6.08
CA VAL A 173 -4.98 6.21 7.48
C VAL A 173 -6.24 6.35 8.33
N SER A 174 -6.14 6.00 9.62
CA SER A 174 -7.25 6.09 10.58
C SER A 174 -7.11 7.25 11.57
N SER A 175 -6.01 8.01 11.55
CA SER A 175 -5.78 9.13 12.47
C SER A 175 -5.18 10.36 11.78
N PHE A 176 -5.50 11.56 12.28
CA PHE A 176 -4.86 12.81 11.84
C PHE A 176 -3.34 12.77 12.03
N LYS A 177 -2.87 12.11 13.09
CA LYS A 177 -1.45 12.03 13.41
C LYS A 177 -0.71 11.17 12.38
N ALA A 178 -1.28 10.01 12.02
CA ALA A 178 -0.75 9.14 10.98
C ALA A 178 -0.73 9.84 9.61
N GLN A 179 -1.83 10.52 9.26
CA GLN A 179 -1.92 11.32 8.03
C GLN A 179 -0.77 12.33 7.95
N LYS A 180 -0.59 13.14 9.01
CA LYS A 180 0.45 14.16 9.06
C LYS A 180 1.86 13.56 8.94
N PHE A 181 2.13 12.46 9.66
CA PHE A 181 3.43 11.78 9.59
C PHE A 181 3.77 11.31 8.18
N LEU A 182 2.81 10.72 7.46
CA LEU A 182 3.03 10.29 6.08
C LEU A 182 3.12 11.45 5.10
N THR A 183 2.27 12.47 5.21
CA THR A 183 2.37 13.64 4.32
C THR A 183 3.70 14.37 4.50
N ASP A 184 4.18 14.52 5.74
CA ASP A 184 5.43 15.23 6.05
C ASP A 184 6.66 14.60 5.37
N ILE A 185 6.72 13.26 5.25
CA ILE A 185 7.86 12.58 4.63
C ILE A 185 7.86 12.64 3.10
N TYR A 186 6.70 12.91 2.48
CA TYR A 186 6.56 13.10 1.04
C TYR A 186 6.65 14.58 0.62
N ASN A 187 6.19 15.49 1.47
CA ASN A 187 6.05 16.92 1.14
C ASN A 187 7.33 17.74 1.21
N ASN A 188 8.45 17.16 1.66
CA ASN A 188 9.66 17.92 1.96
C ASN A 188 10.33 18.57 0.72
N ASN A 189 9.82 18.38 -0.50
CA ASN A 189 10.18 19.11 -1.73
C ASN A 189 9.12 19.02 -2.87
N GLN A 190 7.85 18.70 -2.58
CA GLN A 190 6.83 18.46 -3.61
C GLN A 190 5.61 19.37 -3.42
N ILE A 191 5.74 20.65 -3.80
CA ILE A 191 4.60 21.54 -3.98
C ILE A 191 3.91 21.14 -5.30
N GLY A 192 2.73 20.54 -5.22
CA GLY A 192 1.84 20.35 -6.37
C GLY A 192 1.35 18.93 -6.69
N LYS A 193 1.55 17.93 -5.82
CA LYS A 193 1.06 16.56 -6.08
C LYS A 193 -0.16 16.21 -5.25
N GLU A 194 -1.10 15.50 -5.87
CA GLU A 194 -2.34 15.05 -5.25
C GLU A 194 -2.03 13.89 -4.30
N ILE A 195 -1.94 14.20 -3.01
CA ILE A 195 -1.92 13.19 -1.95
C ILE A 195 -3.37 12.86 -1.63
N GLU A 196 -3.80 11.69 -2.09
CA GLU A 196 -5.11 11.16 -1.76
C GLU A 196 -5.04 10.46 -0.41
N SER A 197 -5.61 11.12 0.60
CA SER A 197 -5.70 10.58 1.95
C SER A 197 -7.11 10.07 2.21
N TYR A 198 -7.24 8.75 2.36
CA TYR A 198 -8.51 8.12 2.71
C TYR A 198 -8.58 7.93 4.22
N ARG A 199 -9.43 8.75 4.85
CA ARG A 199 -9.69 8.70 6.29
C ARG A 199 -10.64 7.55 6.61
N ASP A 200 -10.38 6.85 7.71
CA ASP A 200 -11.15 5.68 8.18
C ASP A 200 -11.06 4.45 7.27
N GLN A 201 -10.05 4.43 6.38
CA GLN A 201 -9.78 3.31 5.49
C GLN A 201 -8.29 2.94 5.61
N CYS A 202 -7.97 1.85 6.32
CA CYS A 202 -6.64 1.23 6.31
C CYS A 202 -6.36 0.46 5.00
N LEU A 203 -7.05 0.83 3.93
CA LEU A 203 -7.28 -0.04 2.79
C LEU A 203 -6.94 0.68 1.50
N VAL A 204 -5.86 0.24 0.86
CA VAL A 204 -5.52 0.63 -0.51
C VAL A 204 -4.87 -0.57 -1.19
N LEU A 205 -5.46 -1.04 -2.29
CA LEU A 205 -4.86 -2.12 -3.09
C LEU A 205 -3.70 -1.60 -3.94
N SER A 206 -2.60 -2.36 -3.98
CA SER A 206 -1.67 -2.38 -5.11
C SER A 206 -1.98 -3.64 -5.93
N TYR A 207 -2.55 -3.48 -7.12
CA TYR A 207 -2.48 -4.52 -8.15
C TYR A 207 -1.69 -3.94 -9.33
N PRO A 208 -0.71 -4.68 -9.88
CA PRO A 208 0.00 -4.23 -11.06
C PRO A 208 -1.00 -4.06 -12.21
N GLN A 209 -0.87 -2.97 -12.97
CA GLN A 209 -1.61 -2.77 -14.21
C GLN A 209 -1.39 -3.98 -15.13
N ARG A 210 -2.34 -4.93 -15.17
CA ARG A 210 -2.29 -6.04 -16.13
C ARG A 210 -2.95 -5.61 -17.43
N GLN A 211 -2.36 -6.02 -18.56
CA GLN A 211 -2.99 -5.94 -19.87
C GLN A 211 -4.23 -6.84 -19.86
N ILE A 212 -5.38 -6.31 -20.29
CA ILE A 212 -6.60 -7.10 -20.49
C ILE A 212 -6.65 -7.46 -21.97
N ILE A 213 -6.85 -8.74 -22.27
CA ILE A 213 -7.08 -9.22 -23.63
C ILE A 213 -8.59 -9.21 -23.84
N ASP A 214 -9.05 -8.43 -24.81
CA ASP A 214 -10.43 -8.44 -25.24
C ASP A 214 -10.73 -9.79 -25.90
N ILE A 215 -11.56 -10.62 -25.27
CA ILE A 215 -11.77 -12.01 -25.68
C ILE A 215 -12.53 -12.11 -27.02
N LYS A 216 -13.29 -11.07 -27.39
CA LYS A 216 -14.04 -11.04 -28.66
C LYS A 216 -13.17 -10.63 -29.84
N THR A 217 -12.18 -9.76 -29.61
CA THR A 217 -11.36 -9.17 -30.68
C THR A 217 -9.90 -9.64 -30.67
N GLY A 218 -9.44 -10.27 -29.58
CA GLY A 218 -8.06 -10.67 -29.37
C GLY A 218 -7.10 -9.50 -29.09
N GLU A 219 -7.60 -8.27 -29.06
CA GLU A 219 -6.77 -7.08 -28.85
C GLU A 219 -6.27 -6.99 -27.40
N LYS A 220 -4.96 -6.77 -27.27
CA LYS A 220 -4.34 -6.42 -25.99
C LYS A 220 -4.65 -4.97 -25.68
N LYS A 221 -5.61 -4.72 -24.78
CA LYS A 221 -5.92 -3.39 -24.29
C LYS A 221 -5.13 -3.13 -23.02
N ARG A 222 -4.51 -1.94 -22.92
CA ARG A 222 -4.16 -1.41 -21.59
C ARG A 222 -5.47 -1.34 -20.83
N ALA A 223 -5.55 -1.98 -19.67
CA ALA A 223 -6.66 -1.73 -18.78
C ALA A 223 -6.67 -0.22 -18.49
N VAL A 224 -7.65 0.50 -19.06
CA VAL A 224 -8.06 1.77 -18.47
C VAL A 224 -8.80 1.35 -17.22
N ILE A 225 -8.00 1.08 -16.20
CA ILE A 225 -8.47 1.03 -14.83
C ILE A 225 -9.02 2.43 -14.61
N PRO A 226 -10.35 2.62 -14.45
CA PRO A 226 -10.88 3.92 -14.03
C PRO A 226 -10.09 4.34 -12.79
N GLU A 227 -9.71 5.61 -12.69
CA GLU A 227 -9.10 6.17 -11.47
C GLU A 227 -9.89 5.65 -10.25
N GLY A 228 -9.31 4.73 -9.46
CA GLY A 228 -10.00 4.16 -8.30
C GLY A 228 -10.15 2.63 -8.17
N LEU A 229 -9.53 1.76 -8.99
CA LEU A 229 -9.36 0.34 -8.57
C LEU A 229 -8.24 0.21 -7.53
N SER A 230 -8.45 0.84 -6.37
CA SER A 230 -7.90 0.38 -5.11
C SER A 230 -9.09 0.05 -4.20
N GLY A 231 -9.23 -1.23 -3.82
CA GLY A 231 -10.43 -1.82 -3.22
C GLY A 231 -10.98 -1.01 -2.05
N CYS A 232 -12.31 -0.83 -2.05
CA CYS A 232 -13.05 0.26 -1.41
C CYS A 232 -12.71 1.64 -1.98
N GLY A 233 -12.75 1.77 -3.30
CA GLY A 233 -12.56 3.04 -3.97
C GLY A 233 -13.66 4.03 -3.59
N VAL A 234 -13.25 5.25 -3.24
CA VAL A 234 -14.00 6.46 -3.56
C VAL A 234 -13.85 6.64 -5.07
N TRP A 235 -14.89 6.31 -5.82
CA TRP A 235 -14.90 6.41 -7.28
C TRP A 235 -15.27 7.83 -7.70
N HIS A 236 -14.46 8.46 -8.53
CA HIS A 236 -14.83 9.72 -9.18
C HIS A 236 -15.49 9.43 -10.52
N ILE A 237 -16.81 9.58 -10.61
CA ILE A 237 -17.57 9.43 -11.86
C ILE A 237 -17.87 10.82 -12.44
N PRO A 238 -17.48 11.11 -13.70
CA PRO A 238 -17.91 12.30 -14.40
C PRO A 238 -19.44 12.34 -14.55
N ASN A 239 -20.08 13.50 -14.40
CA ASN A 239 -21.54 13.65 -14.46
C ASN A 239 -22.22 13.03 -15.70
N ILE A 240 -21.48 12.82 -16.79
CA ILE A 240 -21.99 12.27 -18.06
C ILE A 240 -22.40 10.78 -17.93
N PHE A 241 -21.90 10.04 -16.94
CA PHE A 241 -22.20 8.61 -16.76
C PHE A 241 -23.34 8.32 -15.75
N VAL A 242 -24.02 9.35 -15.24
CA VAL A 242 -24.83 9.29 -14.00
C VAL A 242 -26.31 8.93 -14.22
N GLU A 243 -26.78 8.77 -15.46
CA GLU A 243 -28.22 8.56 -15.73
C GLU A 243 -28.80 7.23 -15.20
N ASN A 244 -27.98 6.28 -14.73
CA ASN A 244 -28.45 4.94 -14.35
C ASN A 244 -28.03 4.48 -12.94
N ILE A 245 -27.64 5.43 -12.08
CA ILE A 245 -27.16 5.14 -10.73
C ILE A 245 -28.27 4.54 -9.85
N ASP A 246 -29.53 4.93 -10.06
CA ASP A 246 -30.66 4.45 -9.26
C ASP A 246 -30.92 2.94 -9.44
N ASN A 247 -30.65 2.39 -10.63
CA ASN A 247 -30.69 0.94 -10.87
C ASN A 247 -29.53 0.19 -10.20
N ALA A 248 -28.37 0.84 -10.05
CA ALA A 248 -27.26 0.28 -9.28
C ALA A 248 -27.56 0.32 -7.76
N ILE A 249 -28.19 1.40 -7.27
CA ILE A 249 -28.62 1.57 -5.87
C ILE A 249 -29.62 0.47 -5.47
N ALA A 250 -30.62 0.21 -6.31
CA ALA A 250 -31.67 -0.76 -6.01
C ALA A 250 -31.14 -2.19 -5.78
N ASN A 251 -30.01 -2.53 -6.41
CA ASN A 251 -29.40 -3.86 -6.31
C ASN A 251 -28.37 -4.00 -5.18
N LEU A 252 -27.98 -2.91 -4.51
CA LEU A 252 -26.74 -2.87 -3.73
C LEU A 252 -26.90 -2.15 -2.39
N ALA A 253 -27.15 -2.94 -1.34
CA ALA A 253 -27.19 -2.44 0.03
C ALA A 253 -25.81 -1.93 0.49
N GLY A 254 -25.64 -0.62 0.60
CA GLY A 254 -24.50 0.01 1.26
C GLY A 254 -23.65 0.96 0.42
N ILE A 255 -24.18 1.52 -0.68
CA ILE A 255 -23.50 2.57 -1.46
C ILE A 255 -23.76 3.94 -0.82
N VAL A 256 -22.69 4.73 -0.61
CA VAL A 256 -22.78 6.14 -0.18
C VAL A 256 -22.31 7.03 -1.32
N ILE A 257 -23.12 8.02 -1.70
CA ILE A 257 -22.82 8.96 -2.79
C ILE A 257 -22.62 10.36 -2.20
N ARG A 258 -21.57 11.06 -2.62
CA ARG A 258 -21.33 12.48 -2.32
C ARG A 258 -20.92 13.22 -3.59
N GLN A 259 -21.19 14.52 -3.66
CA GLN A 259 -20.75 15.35 -4.77
C GLN A 259 -19.47 16.08 -4.38
N ASP A 260 -18.45 16.02 -5.22
CA ASP A 260 -17.29 16.89 -5.11
C ASP A 260 -17.60 18.24 -5.76
N GLU A 261 -17.73 19.29 -4.95
CA GLU A 261 -18.10 20.62 -5.42
C GLU A 261 -17.00 21.25 -6.30
N PHE A 262 -15.74 20.85 -6.15
CA PHE A 262 -14.62 21.45 -6.88
C PHE A 262 -14.54 20.94 -8.33
N THR A 263 -14.66 19.63 -8.54
CA THR A 263 -14.59 19.03 -9.88
C THR A 263 -15.95 18.73 -10.50
N LYS A 264 -17.05 18.96 -9.77
CA LYS A 264 -18.41 18.56 -10.15
C LYS A 264 -18.51 17.07 -10.51
N ARG A 265 -17.76 16.20 -9.82
CA ARG A 265 -17.80 14.75 -10.00
C ARG A 265 -18.56 14.10 -8.85
N TYR A 266 -19.13 12.92 -9.09
CA TYR A 266 -19.72 12.12 -8.01
C TYR A 266 -18.68 11.19 -7.42
N ILE A 267 -18.65 11.15 -6.09
CA ILE A 267 -17.88 10.24 -5.26
C ILE A 267 -18.79 9.10 -4.83
N ILE A 268 -18.42 7.87 -5.16
CA ILE A 268 -19.13 6.66 -4.70
C ILE A 268 -18.22 5.90 -3.75
N ALA A 269 -18.70 5.56 -2.55
CA ALA A 269 -18.03 4.63 -1.65
C ALA A 269 -18.77 3.28 -1.65
N THR A 270 -18.07 2.18 -1.96
CA THR A 270 -18.68 0.84 -2.10
C THR A 270 -17.92 -0.23 -1.30
N ARG A 271 -18.58 -1.36 -1.02
CA ARG A 271 -17.92 -2.58 -0.54
C ARG A 271 -17.34 -3.37 -1.71
N ILE A 272 -16.16 -3.97 -1.52
CA ILE A 272 -15.41 -4.68 -2.57
C ILE A 272 -16.19 -5.78 -3.31
N HIS A 273 -17.03 -6.54 -2.61
CA HIS A 273 -17.82 -7.62 -3.24
C HIS A 273 -18.78 -7.09 -4.30
N ILE A 274 -19.29 -5.88 -4.12
CA ILE A 274 -20.24 -5.23 -5.01
C ILE A 274 -19.55 -4.84 -6.31
N VAL A 275 -18.38 -4.20 -6.23
CA VAL A 275 -17.62 -3.79 -7.42
C VAL A 275 -17.09 -4.99 -8.18
N SER A 276 -16.61 -6.02 -7.47
CA SER A 276 -16.12 -7.24 -8.12
C SER A 276 -17.23 -7.94 -8.92
N GLU A 277 -18.47 -7.93 -8.42
CA GLU A 277 -19.61 -8.55 -9.12
C GLU A 277 -20.09 -7.68 -10.29
N ILE A 278 -20.16 -6.35 -10.12
CA ILE A 278 -20.45 -5.41 -11.22
C ILE A 278 -19.45 -5.61 -12.36
N LEU A 279 -18.15 -5.65 -12.07
CA LEU A 279 -17.12 -5.81 -13.11
C LEU A 279 -17.21 -7.18 -13.80
N ARG A 280 -17.48 -8.25 -13.05
CA ARG A 280 -17.69 -9.59 -13.60
C ARG A 280 -18.87 -9.59 -14.59
N LEU A 281 -19.99 -8.97 -14.20
CA LEU A 281 -21.21 -8.93 -15.00
C LEU A 281 -21.10 -7.96 -16.20
N SER A 282 -20.52 -6.77 -16.02
CA SER A 282 -20.40 -5.76 -17.07
C SER A 282 -19.38 -6.09 -18.16
N PHE A 283 -18.38 -6.93 -17.86
CA PHE A 283 -17.31 -7.30 -18.79
C PHE A 283 -17.26 -8.79 -19.13
N ASP A 284 -18.25 -9.57 -18.69
CA ASP A 284 -18.37 -11.02 -18.95
C ASP A 284 -17.08 -11.80 -18.59
N LEU A 285 -16.45 -11.39 -17.48
CA LEU A 285 -15.14 -11.91 -17.07
C LEU A 285 -15.31 -13.26 -16.38
N ASN A 286 -14.56 -14.26 -16.84
CA ASN A 286 -14.58 -15.61 -16.27
C ASN A 286 -13.69 -15.73 -15.02
N LEU A 287 -13.95 -14.89 -14.01
CA LEU A 287 -13.24 -14.91 -12.73
C LEU A 287 -13.79 -16.04 -11.84
N LYS A 288 -12.91 -16.91 -11.34
CA LYS A 288 -13.30 -17.97 -10.40
C LYS A 288 -13.83 -17.36 -9.10
N PRO A 289 -14.94 -17.85 -8.53
CA PRO A 289 -15.47 -17.35 -7.25
C PRO A 289 -14.47 -17.37 -6.09
N SER A 290 -13.47 -18.26 -6.13
CA SER A 290 -12.38 -18.33 -5.14
C SER A 290 -11.43 -17.13 -5.18
N MET A 291 -11.36 -16.40 -6.30
CA MET A 291 -10.60 -15.14 -6.41
C MET A 291 -11.34 -13.94 -5.82
N ILE A 292 -12.62 -14.12 -5.50
CA ILE A 292 -13.45 -13.14 -4.80
C ILE A 292 -13.49 -13.62 -3.34
N SER A 293 -12.63 -13.05 -2.50
CA SER A 293 -12.66 -13.34 -1.05
C SER A 293 -14.08 -13.09 -0.54
N ARG A 294 -14.82 -14.13 -0.16
CA ARG A 294 -16.12 -14.02 0.51
C ARG A 294 -15.84 -14.14 2.00
N ARG A 295 -16.16 -13.09 2.78
CA ARG A 295 -16.22 -13.26 4.23
C ARG A 295 -17.46 -14.10 4.55
N ASN A 296 -17.25 -15.22 5.24
CA ASN A 296 -18.30 -16.11 5.73
C ASN A 296 -19.46 -15.32 6.37
N GLY A 297 -20.69 -15.53 5.90
CA GLY A 297 -21.90 -15.23 6.68
C GLY A 297 -23.05 -14.53 5.97
N ILE A 298 -22.86 -13.86 4.83
CA ILE A 298 -23.97 -13.19 4.13
C ILE A 298 -24.37 -14.02 2.90
N LYS A 299 -25.41 -14.84 3.06
CA LYS A 299 -26.20 -15.31 1.91
C LYS A 299 -26.95 -14.10 1.35
N ALA A 300 -26.38 -13.44 0.35
CA ALA A 300 -27.19 -12.61 -0.54
C ALA A 300 -28.04 -13.58 -1.37
N ASN A 301 -29.31 -13.74 -1.01
CA ASN A 301 -30.28 -14.33 -1.93
C ASN A 301 -30.45 -13.31 -3.06
N ILE A 302 -29.93 -13.66 -4.22
CA ILE A 302 -30.13 -12.94 -5.47
C ILE A 302 -31.57 -13.26 -5.89
N LEU A 303 -32.45 -12.27 -5.84
CA LEU A 303 -33.73 -12.26 -6.55
C LEU A 303 -33.56 -11.45 -7.84
#